data_AF-A0A6I7PMB1-F1
#
_entry.id   AF-A0A6I7PMB1-F1
#
_cell.length_a   1.000
_cell.length_b   1.000
_cell.length_c   1.000
_cell.angle_alpha   90.00
_cell.angle_beta   90.00
_cell.angle_gamma   90.00
#
_symmetry.space_group_name_H-M   'P 1'
#
loop_
_entity.id
_entity.type
_entity.pdbx_description
1 polymer ?
#
loop_
_entity_poly.entity_id
_entity_poly.type
_entity_poly.pdbx_seq_one_letter_code
_entity_poly.pdbx_strand_id
1 'polypeptide(L)'
;MHPSADATGRVALGRRGSDYTNPPAHGQRREASRRVRPSSPHRSRVVLIQGRLLTDPASPPSPGWVRTEGGRIAEVGEGAPPRSERPDVGGPDAIISPAFVDAHLHIPQFDSVGCDGMPLLEWLHRVVFPAETWWGVGGHANITTGAIRRLVRQGTFAFAGYLTSHAEASRAAIGMLERSGLRCAVGRVAMDREAPEELTREDRWRASQRPTPSPVLEPHGFGRSGGSVASGGGAGGRVEASANPRFAIACSEELLAEIGWLARERPSLVVQTHLAESRDECARVRELFPDDAHYTGVYDRFGLLRARTILAHCCHLAPEEWALIAERGAVIAHCPGANVFLRAGLFDLNAARDHGVRIALGSDVAAGPDVAMPRVARAMIEVAKSRAMCVRDDAVVPTPAEAWEAITRGNADALGWADAGRIEPGASADLLALRVPETWRDENLIGRLLYNWDDSLIAARVLAGRIVDPDTI
;
A
#
# COMPACT_ATOMS: atom_id res chain seq x y z
N MET A 1 20.94 60.25 27.43
CA MET A 1 19.82 59.33 27.10
C MET A 1 19.93 58.17 28.07
N HIS A 2 19.06 58.15 29.07
CA HIS A 2 19.11 57.26 30.24
C HIS A 2 18.50 55.88 29.94
N PRO A 3 19.06 54.78 30.50
CA PRO A 3 18.34 53.54 30.75
C PRO A 3 17.65 53.57 32.13
N SER A 4 16.55 52.86 32.29
CA SER A 4 15.81 52.71 33.56
C SER A 4 15.68 51.23 33.90
N ALA A 5 16.08 50.91 35.13
CA ALA A 5 15.85 49.67 35.85
C ALA A 5 15.08 49.97 37.16
N ASP A 6 14.49 48.90 37.70
CA ASP A 6 13.86 48.72 39.02
C ASP A 6 12.52 49.39 39.35
N ALA A 7 11.54 48.56 39.74
CA ALA A 7 10.91 48.65 41.06
C ALA A 7 10.02 47.44 41.40
N THR A 8 10.15 47.02 42.65
CA THR A 8 9.47 46.01 43.46
C THR A 8 8.02 46.37 43.85
N GLY A 9 7.19 45.38 44.16
CA GLY A 9 5.94 45.57 44.93
C GLY A 9 5.31 44.27 45.46
N ARG A 10 5.33 44.07 46.78
CA ARG A 10 4.62 43.02 47.56
C ARG A 10 3.28 43.54 48.09
N VAL A 11 2.26 42.68 48.17
CA VAL A 11 1.13 42.64 49.15
C VAL A 11 0.50 41.22 49.06
N ALA A 12 -0.21 40.58 49.99
CA ALA A 12 -0.16 40.34 51.44
C ALA A 12 -1.28 39.29 51.74
N LEU A 13 -1.18 38.58 52.87
CA LEU A 13 -1.98 37.41 53.26
C LEU A 13 -3.45 37.69 53.65
N GLY A 14 -4.29 36.64 53.53
CA GLY A 14 -5.53 36.47 54.30
C GLY A 14 -5.86 34.99 54.57
N ARG A 15 -5.56 34.51 55.79
CA ARG A 15 -6.08 33.26 56.38
C ARG A 15 -7.36 33.54 57.16
N ARG A 16 -8.31 32.60 57.18
CA ARG A 16 -9.13 32.22 58.36
C ARG A 16 -9.89 30.92 58.05
N GLY A 17 -9.79 29.95 58.95
CA GLY A 17 -10.65 28.78 59.03
C GLY A 17 -11.44 28.80 60.33
N SER A 18 -12.51 28.01 60.39
CA SER A 18 -13.05 27.43 61.62
C SER A 18 -14.03 26.30 61.27
N ASP A 19 -13.76 25.12 61.84
CA ASP A 19 -14.65 23.96 61.92
C ASP A 19 -15.95 24.28 62.67
N TYR A 20 -17.03 23.54 62.39
CA TYR A 20 -17.67 22.63 63.37
C TYR A 20 -18.99 22.02 62.83
N THR A 21 -19.15 20.72 63.11
CA THR A 21 -20.39 19.90 63.28
C THR A 21 -21.16 19.30 62.08
N ASN A 22 -21.19 17.95 62.06
CA ASN A 22 -22.23 17.05 61.47
C ASN A 22 -23.48 17.03 62.39
N PRO A 23 -24.72 16.54 62.03
CA PRO A 23 -25.11 15.42 61.12
C PRO A 23 -26.49 15.70 60.38
N PRO A 24 -27.41 14.75 59.99
CA PRO A 24 -27.37 13.30 59.75
C PRO A 24 -27.89 12.84 58.35
N ALA A 25 -27.92 11.51 58.18
CA ALA A 25 -28.17 10.69 56.99
C ALA A 25 -29.48 10.91 56.21
N HIS A 26 -29.44 10.70 54.88
CA HIS A 26 -30.55 10.13 54.10
C HIS A 26 -30.11 9.58 52.71
N GLY A 27 -30.47 8.32 52.44
CA GLY A 27 -30.92 7.89 51.11
C GLY A 27 -29.91 7.31 50.12
N GLN A 28 -29.58 6.02 50.26
CA GLN A 28 -29.06 5.23 49.14
C GLN A 28 -30.12 5.10 48.04
N ARG A 29 -29.93 5.77 46.90
CA ARG A 29 -30.60 5.40 45.64
C ARG A 29 -29.76 4.35 44.93
N ARG A 30 -30.32 3.14 44.81
CA ARG A 30 -29.80 2.07 43.96
C ARG A 30 -29.93 2.49 42.49
N GLU A 31 -28.81 2.81 41.84
CA GLU A 31 -28.75 2.79 40.38
C GLU A 31 -28.74 1.34 39.90
N ALA A 32 -29.76 0.99 39.11
CA ALA A 32 -29.87 -0.31 38.48
C ALA A 32 -28.72 -0.50 37.49
N SER A 33 -27.85 -1.47 37.78
CA SER A 33 -26.82 -1.94 36.86
C SER A 33 -27.46 -2.37 35.53
N ARG A 34 -27.35 -1.55 34.49
CA ARG A 34 -27.56 -2.00 33.10
C ARG A 34 -26.46 -3.02 32.79
N ARG A 35 -26.80 -4.30 32.91
CA ARG A 35 -26.01 -5.39 32.34
C ARG A 35 -25.86 -5.11 30.84
N VAL A 36 -24.68 -4.67 30.44
CA VAL A 36 -24.25 -4.67 29.04
C VAL A 36 -24.36 -6.12 28.57
N ARG A 37 -25.31 -6.39 27.68
CA ARG A 37 -25.38 -7.69 27.02
C ARG A 37 -24.10 -7.84 26.18
N PRO A 38 -23.40 -8.98 26.25
CA PRO A 38 -22.31 -9.23 25.32
C PRO A 38 -22.85 -9.13 23.90
N SER A 39 -22.20 -8.34 23.07
CA SER A 39 -22.48 -8.24 21.64
C SER A 39 -22.42 -9.65 21.03
N SER A 40 -23.51 -10.05 20.39
CA SER A 40 -23.62 -11.31 19.65
C SER A 40 -22.43 -11.52 18.72
N PRO A 41 -21.92 -12.76 18.53
CA PRO A 41 -20.93 -13.04 17.51
C PRO A 41 -21.49 -12.62 16.15
N HIS A 42 -20.63 -12.00 15.34
CA HIS A 42 -20.92 -11.39 14.03
C HIS A 42 -21.96 -12.17 13.22
N ARG A 43 -23.20 -11.67 13.16
CA ARG A 43 -24.02 -11.94 11.98
C ARG A 43 -23.27 -11.33 10.80
N SER A 44 -22.90 -12.14 9.82
CA SER A 44 -22.39 -11.69 8.52
C SER A 44 -23.34 -10.59 8.03
N ARG A 45 -22.86 -9.34 8.02
CA ARG A 45 -23.68 -8.23 7.55
C ARG A 45 -23.71 -8.34 6.03
N VAL A 46 -24.87 -8.70 5.49
CA VAL A 46 -25.11 -8.71 4.05
C VAL A 46 -25.19 -7.26 3.58
N VAL A 47 -24.55 -6.95 2.45
CA VAL A 47 -24.68 -5.64 1.77
C VAL A 47 -25.13 -5.89 0.34
N LEU A 48 -26.21 -5.23 -0.07
CA LEU A 48 -26.74 -5.21 -1.43
C LEU A 48 -26.41 -3.88 -2.11
N ILE A 49 -25.73 -3.96 -3.26
CA ILE A 49 -25.30 -2.81 -4.07
C ILE A 49 -26.04 -2.86 -5.40
N GLN A 50 -26.70 -1.78 -5.80
CA GLN A 50 -27.30 -1.67 -7.14
C GLN A 50 -26.50 -0.68 -8.00
N GLY A 51 -26.36 -0.98 -9.29
CA GLY A 51 -25.72 -0.08 -10.24
C GLY A 51 -25.51 -0.73 -11.60
N ARG A 52 -24.55 -0.20 -12.35
CA ARG A 52 -24.07 -0.76 -13.60
C ARG A 52 -22.74 -1.44 -13.34
N LEU A 53 -22.64 -2.72 -13.65
CA LEU A 53 -21.49 -3.57 -13.37
C LEU A 53 -20.36 -3.25 -14.35
N LEU A 54 -19.23 -2.76 -13.83
CA LEU A 54 -17.98 -2.61 -14.58
C LEU A 54 -17.14 -3.88 -14.41
N THR A 55 -17.55 -4.97 -15.08
CA THR A 55 -16.86 -6.27 -15.05
C THR A 55 -15.69 -6.34 -16.05
N ASP A 56 -15.81 -5.61 -17.16
CA ASP A 56 -14.79 -5.47 -18.20
C ASP A 56 -14.61 -3.99 -18.56
N PRO A 57 -13.43 -3.38 -18.34
CA PRO A 57 -13.20 -1.97 -18.67
C PRO A 57 -13.15 -1.68 -20.17
N ALA A 58 -13.06 -2.71 -21.03
CA ALA A 58 -13.19 -2.54 -22.48
C ALA A 58 -14.64 -2.46 -22.96
N SER A 59 -15.61 -2.73 -22.08
CA SER A 59 -17.05 -2.80 -22.40
C SER A 59 -17.87 -1.80 -21.57
N PRO A 60 -18.97 -1.24 -22.12
CA PRO A 60 -19.86 -0.37 -21.35
C PRO A 60 -20.48 -1.11 -20.14
N PRO A 61 -20.57 -0.49 -18.95
CA PRO A 61 -21.20 -1.12 -17.78
C PRO A 61 -22.67 -1.49 -18.02
N SER A 62 -23.05 -2.72 -17.65
CA SER A 62 -24.41 -3.26 -17.80
C SER A 62 -25.22 -3.10 -16.50
N PRO A 63 -26.53 -2.81 -16.54
CA PRO A 63 -27.35 -2.74 -15.32
C PRO A 63 -27.31 -4.05 -14.52
N GLY A 64 -27.20 -3.95 -13.19
CA GLY A 64 -27.12 -5.10 -12.31
C GLY A 64 -27.02 -4.75 -10.83
N TRP A 65 -26.59 -5.74 -10.06
CA TRP A 65 -26.45 -5.63 -8.60
C TRP A 65 -25.47 -6.68 -8.07
N VAL A 66 -24.94 -6.42 -6.88
CA VAL A 66 -24.01 -7.29 -6.17
C VAL A 66 -24.49 -7.48 -4.73
N ARG A 67 -24.58 -8.74 -4.28
CA ARG A 67 -24.81 -9.09 -2.87
C ARG A 67 -23.51 -9.60 -2.27
N THR A 68 -23.15 -9.07 -1.11
CA THR A 68 -21.98 -9.49 -0.36
C THR A 68 -22.38 -10.22 0.92
N GLU A 69 -21.59 -11.22 1.30
CA GLU A 69 -21.75 -11.93 2.57
C GLU A 69 -20.39 -12.41 3.07
N GLY A 70 -20.12 -12.28 4.37
CA GLY A 70 -18.89 -12.78 4.97
C GLY A 70 -17.60 -12.17 4.38
N GLY A 71 -17.68 -10.95 3.86
CA GLY A 71 -16.56 -10.25 3.21
C GLY A 71 -16.24 -10.72 1.78
N ARG A 72 -17.12 -11.53 1.18
CA ARG A 72 -17.04 -11.98 -0.20
C ARG A 72 -18.27 -11.57 -1.00
N ILE A 73 -18.13 -11.53 -2.32
CA ILE A 73 -19.26 -11.42 -3.24
C ILE A 73 -20.00 -12.76 -3.22
N ALA A 74 -21.23 -12.75 -2.74
CA ALA A 74 -22.07 -13.94 -2.68
C ALA A 74 -22.80 -14.16 -4.01
N GLU A 75 -23.26 -13.07 -4.62
CA GLU A 75 -24.08 -13.12 -5.83
C GLU A 75 -23.87 -11.86 -6.68
N VAL A 76 -23.94 -12.03 -7.99
CA VAL A 76 -23.96 -10.96 -8.99
C VAL A 76 -25.15 -11.22 -9.90
N GLY A 77 -26.01 -10.22 -10.08
CA GLY A 77 -27.21 -10.34 -10.91
C GLY A 77 -27.34 -9.21 -11.91
N GLU A 78 -27.97 -9.51 -13.05
CA GLU A 78 -28.26 -8.54 -14.11
C GLU A 78 -29.61 -7.83 -13.87
N GLY A 79 -29.74 -6.61 -14.38
CA GLY A 79 -30.96 -5.82 -14.31
C GLY A 79 -31.26 -5.29 -12.90
N ALA A 80 -32.52 -5.37 -12.49
CA ALA A 80 -32.97 -4.87 -11.20
C ALA A 80 -32.71 -5.89 -10.08
N PRO A 81 -32.37 -5.44 -8.86
CA PRO A 81 -32.26 -6.32 -7.70
C PRO A 81 -33.62 -6.98 -7.36
N PRO A 82 -33.62 -8.07 -6.57
CA PRO A 82 -34.86 -8.74 -6.15
C PRO A 82 -35.85 -7.76 -5.51
N ARG A 83 -37.11 -7.76 -5.97
CA ARG A 83 -38.13 -6.75 -5.56
C ARG A 83 -38.39 -6.67 -4.06
N SER A 84 -38.10 -7.73 -3.31
CA SER A 84 -38.22 -7.78 -1.85
C SER A 84 -37.11 -7.04 -1.11
N GLU A 85 -36.07 -6.58 -1.80
CA GLU A 85 -34.86 -6.04 -1.19
C GLU A 85 -34.56 -4.63 -1.69
N ARG A 86 -34.25 -3.74 -0.74
CA ARG A 86 -33.79 -2.39 -1.04
C ARG A 86 -32.26 -2.40 -1.03
N PRO A 87 -31.59 -1.84 -2.05
CA PRO A 87 -30.13 -1.67 -2.01
C PRO A 87 -29.70 -0.83 -0.81
N ASP A 88 -28.61 -1.23 -0.17
CA ASP A 88 -28.00 -0.47 0.92
C ASP A 88 -27.24 0.75 0.39
N VAL A 89 -26.58 0.61 -0.76
CA VAL A 89 -25.80 1.66 -1.44
C VAL A 89 -25.93 1.58 -2.96
N GLY A 90 -25.54 2.66 -3.64
CA GLY A 90 -25.58 2.77 -5.10
C GLY A 90 -26.89 3.35 -5.62
N GLY A 91 -27.44 2.71 -6.64
CA GLY A 91 -28.64 3.12 -7.39
C GLY A 91 -28.50 2.74 -8.88
N PRO A 92 -29.57 2.74 -9.68
CA PRO A 92 -29.56 2.26 -11.07
C PRO A 92 -28.53 2.95 -11.98
N ASP A 93 -28.13 4.15 -11.59
CA ASP A 93 -27.23 5.05 -12.29
C ASP A 93 -25.77 5.02 -11.78
N ALA A 94 -25.52 4.35 -10.65
CA ALA A 94 -24.17 4.21 -10.11
C ALA A 94 -23.37 3.22 -10.96
N ILE A 95 -22.04 3.38 -11.02
CA ILE A 95 -21.15 2.37 -11.61
C ILE A 95 -20.56 1.55 -10.46
N ILE A 96 -20.73 0.23 -10.48
CA ILE A 96 -20.09 -0.68 -9.52
C ILE A 96 -18.75 -1.10 -10.12
N SER A 97 -17.67 -0.77 -9.43
CA SER A 97 -16.30 -1.14 -9.82
C SER A 97 -15.63 -1.95 -8.71
N PRO A 98 -14.70 -2.87 -9.03
CA PRO A 98 -13.70 -3.29 -8.05
C PRO A 98 -12.98 -2.09 -7.44
N ALA A 99 -12.61 -2.20 -6.17
CA ALA A 99 -11.65 -1.30 -5.54
C ALA A 99 -10.25 -1.50 -6.12
N PHE A 100 -9.40 -0.50 -5.98
CA PHE A 100 -8.06 -0.51 -6.59
C PHE A 100 -7.06 -1.29 -5.75
N VAL A 101 -6.02 -1.73 -6.45
CA VAL A 101 -4.86 -2.42 -5.90
C VAL A 101 -3.62 -1.61 -6.24
N ASP A 102 -2.78 -1.31 -5.26
CA ASP A 102 -1.51 -0.60 -5.45
C ASP A 102 -0.31 -1.56 -5.26
N ALA A 103 0.51 -1.74 -6.28
CA ALA A 103 1.59 -2.72 -6.23
C ALA A 103 2.86 -2.24 -5.51
N HIS A 104 2.96 -0.95 -5.15
CA HIS A 104 4.13 -0.42 -4.47
C HIS A 104 3.84 0.93 -3.83
N LEU A 105 3.99 1.05 -2.51
CA LEU A 105 3.93 2.31 -1.77
C LEU A 105 4.76 2.28 -0.49
N HIS A 106 5.02 3.46 0.10
CA HIS A 106 5.67 3.59 1.41
C HIS A 106 4.73 4.25 2.42
N ILE A 107 4.17 3.45 3.34
CA ILE A 107 3.30 3.97 4.41
C ILE A 107 3.95 5.12 5.20
N PRO A 108 5.25 5.08 5.56
CA PRO A 108 5.88 6.13 6.35
C PRO A 108 6.03 7.47 5.65
N GLN A 109 5.82 7.54 4.33
CA GLN A 109 6.18 8.71 3.53
C GLN A 109 4.95 9.53 3.11
N PHE A 110 3.72 9.16 3.49
CA PHE A 110 2.51 9.82 3.01
C PHE A 110 2.46 11.34 3.28
N ASP A 111 3.14 11.83 4.31
CA ASP A 111 3.28 13.25 4.67
C ASP A 111 4.44 13.97 3.97
N SER A 112 5.26 13.24 3.19
CA SER A 112 6.42 13.74 2.45
C SER A 112 6.15 14.02 0.97
N VAL A 113 4.90 13.88 0.53
CA VAL A 113 4.48 14.15 -0.86
C VAL A 113 4.78 15.61 -1.24
N GLY A 114 5.46 15.80 -2.37
CA GLY A 114 5.68 17.12 -2.97
C GLY A 114 7.06 17.76 -2.72
N CYS A 115 7.99 17.05 -2.08
CA CYS A 115 9.38 17.51 -1.91
C CYS A 115 10.22 17.28 -3.18
N ASP A 116 9.94 18.03 -4.26
CA ASP A 116 10.55 17.91 -5.58
C ASP A 116 11.91 18.65 -5.71
N GLY A 117 12.62 18.41 -6.81
CA GLY A 117 13.82 19.15 -7.23
C GLY A 117 15.15 18.45 -6.93
N MET A 118 15.11 17.15 -6.60
CA MET A 118 16.29 16.37 -6.19
C MET A 118 16.34 15.02 -6.91
N PRO A 119 17.53 14.52 -7.30
CA PRO A 119 17.69 13.14 -7.75
C PRO A 119 17.49 12.15 -6.59
N LEU A 120 17.19 10.89 -6.91
CA LEU A 120 16.83 9.83 -5.95
C LEU A 120 17.71 9.80 -4.68
N LEU A 121 19.03 9.68 -4.83
CA LEU A 121 19.92 9.51 -3.66
C LEU A 121 19.94 10.75 -2.76
N GLU A 122 19.92 11.96 -3.35
CA GLU A 122 19.82 13.21 -2.58
C GLU A 122 18.46 13.31 -1.88
N TRP A 123 17.38 12.98 -2.60
CA TRP A 123 16.02 12.99 -2.07
C TRP A 123 15.86 12.06 -0.87
N LEU A 124 16.43 10.85 -0.94
CA LEU A 124 16.48 9.92 0.19
C LEU A 124 17.11 10.55 1.43
N HIS A 125 18.28 11.17 1.28
CA HIS A 125 19.00 11.78 2.40
C HIS A 125 18.32 13.00 2.98
N ARG A 126 17.73 13.86 2.14
CA ARG A 126 17.19 15.17 2.55
C ARG A 126 15.74 15.11 2.99
N VAL A 127 14.97 14.14 2.50
CA VAL A 127 13.51 14.08 2.71
C VAL A 127 13.14 12.77 3.41
N VAL A 128 13.47 11.63 2.81
CA VAL A 128 12.90 10.35 3.21
C VAL A 128 13.48 9.83 4.51
N PHE A 129 14.80 9.78 4.66
CA PHE A 129 15.40 9.28 5.90
C PHE A 129 15.01 10.10 7.13
N PRO A 130 14.96 11.45 7.08
CA PRO A 130 14.38 12.25 8.16
C PRO A 130 12.94 11.89 8.49
N ALA A 131 12.07 11.73 7.48
CA ALA A 131 10.67 11.37 7.67
C ALA A 131 10.49 9.97 8.29
N GLU A 132 11.23 8.98 7.79
CA GLU A 132 11.19 7.60 8.31
C GLU A 132 11.74 7.50 9.74
N THR A 133 12.76 8.29 10.09
CA THR A 133 13.24 8.40 11.47
C THR A 133 12.16 8.99 12.39
N TRP A 134 11.51 10.08 11.96
CA TRP A 134 10.41 10.67 12.73
C TRP A 134 9.23 9.70 12.91
N TRP A 135 8.89 8.96 11.85
CA TRP A 135 7.88 7.90 11.89
C TRP A 135 8.20 6.86 12.97
N GLY A 136 9.46 6.38 13.02
CA GLY A 136 9.91 5.39 13.99
C GLY A 136 9.88 5.83 15.44
N VAL A 137 10.26 7.08 15.72
CA VAL A 137 10.42 7.61 17.09
C VAL A 137 9.10 8.12 17.68
N GLY A 138 8.04 8.30 16.88
CA GLY A 138 6.72 8.67 17.40
C GLY A 138 5.62 8.95 16.38
N GLY A 139 5.96 9.12 15.09
CA GLY A 139 4.99 9.44 14.04
C GLY A 139 4.12 8.26 13.57
N HIS A 140 4.50 7.02 13.85
CA HIS A 140 3.93 5.82 13.19
C HIS A 140 2.41 5.72 13.29
N ALA A 141 1.81 6.00 14.44
CA ALA A 141 0.35 5.90 14.60
C ALA A 141 -0.39 6.96 13.76
N ASN A 142 0.10 8.20 13.73
CA ASN A 142 -0.55 9.28 13.00
C ASN A 142 -0.39 9.10 11.49
N ILE A 143 0.83 8.82 11.02
CA ILE A 143 1.11 8.65 9.59
C ILE A 143 0.39 7.39 9.06
N THR A 144 0.46 6.26 9.77
CA THR A 144 -0.21 5.02 9.33
C THR A 144 -1.72 5.20 9.25
N THR A 145 -2.34 5.88 10.23
CA THR A 145 -3.77 6.22 10.16
C THR A 145 -4.06 7.11 8.97
N GLY A 146 -3.27 8.17 8.77
CA GLY A 146 -3.41 9.08 7.63
C GLY A 146 -3.29 8.36 6.28
N ALA A 147 -2.35 7.42 6.14
CA ALA A 147 -2.17 6.61 4.95
C ALA A 147 -3.38 5.71 4.68
N ILE A 148 -3.87 4.98 5.69
CA ILE A 148 -5.08 4.13 5.59
C ILE A 148 -6.27 4.99 5.12
N ARG A 149 -6.50 6.13 5.75
CA ARG A 149 -7.61 7.03 5.41
C ARG A 149 -7.50 7.53 3.98
N ARG A 150 -6.30 7.94 3.54
CA ARG A 150 -6.07 8.44 2.17
C ARG A 150 -6.24 7.34 1.12
N LEU A 151 -5.76 6.13 1.37
CA LEU A 151 -5.95 4.98 0.49
C LEU A 151 -7.43 4.64 0.33
N VAL A 152 -8.14 4.48 1.45
CA VAL A 152 -9.58 4.17 1.45
C VAL A 152 -10.38 5.29 0.80
N ARG A 153 -10.02 6.56 1.08
CA ARG A 153 -10.64 7.72 0.44
C ARG A 153 -10.49 7.65 -1.09
N GLN A 154 -9.33 7.28 -1.60
CA GLN A 154 -9.11 7.15 -3.05
C GLN A 154 -9.62 5.82 -3.65
N GLY A 155 -10.19 4.93 -2.83
CA GLY A 155 -10.76 3.66 -3.28
C GLY A 155 -9.73 2.53 -3.43
N THR A 156 -8.53 2.67 -2.87
CA THR A 156 -7.50 1.62 -2.84
C THR A 156 -7.67 0.76 -1.61
N PHE A 157 -8.06 -0.52 -1.79
CA PHE A 157 -8.35 -1.45 -0.69
C PHE A 157 -7.34 -2.58 -0.55
N ALA A 158 -6.42 -2.71 -1.51
CA ALA A 158 -5.31 -3.62 -1.42
C ALA A 158 -3.99 -2.95 -1.81
N PHE A 159 -2.88 -3.30 -1.15
CA PHE A 159 -1.57 -2.76 -1.54
C PHE A 159 -0.37 -3.62 -1.13
N ALA A 160 0.72 -3.55 -1.87
CA ALA A 160 2.03 -4.00 -1.40
C ALA A 160 2.86 -2.78 -0.99
N GLY A 161 3.48 -2.81 0.20
CA GLY A 161 4.17 -1.62 0.68
C GLY A 161 5.17 -1.81 1.81
N TYR A 162 5.88 -0.73 2.07
CA TYR A 162 7.00 -0.64 2.99
C TYR A 162 6.61 0.09 4.27
N LEU A 163 7.19 -0.35 5.39
CA LEU A 163 7.22 0.38 6.65
C LEU A 163 8.61 1.03 6.81
N THR A 164 9.11 1.22 8.03
CA THR A 164 10.50 1.67 8.26
C THR A 164 11.36 0.53 8.77
N SER A 165 12.63 0.78 9.08
CA SER A 165 13.51 -0.20 9.73
C SER A 165 13.26 -0.38 11.23
N HIS A 166 12.37 0.40 11.85
CA HIS A 166 12.07 0.30 13.28
C HIS A 166 11.11 -0.86 13.58
N ALA A 167 11.57 -1.89 14.30
CA ALA A 167 10.78 -3.10 14.52
C ALA A 167 9.50 -2.89 15.35
N GLU A 168 9.56 -2.10 16.42
CA GLU A 168 8.41 -1.86 17.30
C GLU A 168 7.31 -1.07 16.59
N ALA A 169 7.67 0.07 15.99
CA ALA A 169 6.74 0.90 15.22
C ALA A 169 6.15 0.14 14.03
N SER A 170 6.95 -0.70 13.35
CA SER A 170 6.46 -1.57 12.27
C SER A 170 5.44 -2.59 12.76
N ARG A 171 5.67 -3.23 13.92
CA ARG A 171 4.71 -4.15 14.53
C ARG A 171 3.41 -3.44 14.91
N ALA A 172 3.49 -2.25 15.47
CA ALA A 172 2.31 -1.44 15.80
C ALA A 172 1.50 -1.09 14.54
N ALA A 173 2.17 -0.66 13.46
CA ALA A 173 1.54 -0.33 12.19
C ALA A 173 0.86 -1.55 11.53
N ILE A 174 1.49 -2.74 11.58
CA ILE A 174 0.86 -3.99 11.10
C ILE A 174 -0.44 -4.26 11.85
N GLY A 175 -0.46 -4.12 13.18
CA GLY A 175 -1.68 -4.29 13.96
C GLY A 175 -2.78 -3.27 13.60
N MET A 176 -2.40 -2.06 13.18
CA MET A 176 -3.36 -1.07 12.66
C MET A 176 -3.93 -1.48 11.31
N LEU A 177 -3.09 -1.96 10.40
CA LEU A 177 -3.50 -2.47 9.09
C LEU A 177 -4.45 -3.67 9.22
N GLU A 178 -4.17 -4.60 10.14
CA GLU A 178 -5.07 -5.73 10.44
C GLU A 178 -6.47 -5.27 10.87
N ARG A 179 -6.56 -4.22 11.70
CA ARG A 179 -7.84 -3.66 12.16
C ARG A 179 -8.60 -2.90 11.06
N SER A 180 -7.89 -2.28 10.11
CA SER A 180 -8.51 -1.54 9.01
C SER A 180 -9.33 -2.44 8.08
N GLY A 181 -8.93 -3.71 7.94
CA GLY A 181 -9.53 -4.65 6.99
C GLY A 181 -9.02 -4.51 5.55
N LEU A 182 -8.04 -3.62 5.30
CA LEU A 182 -7.30 -3.59 4.03
C LEU A 182 -6.61 -4.94 3.78
N ARG A 183 -6.43 -5.27 2.50
CA ARG A 183 -5.54 -6.37 2.11
C ARG A 183 -4.14 -5.81 1.85
N CYS A 184 -3.08 -6.40 2.39
CA CYS A 184 -1.75 -5.92 2.03
C CYS A 184 -0.64 -6.95 2.21
N ALA A 185 0.45 -6.75 1.47
CA ALA A 185 1.74 -7.36 1.74
C ALA A 185 2.69 -6.29 2.28
N VAL A 186 3.02 -6.37 3.58
CA VAL A 186 3.78 -5.32 4.28
C VAL A 186 4.86 -5.88 5.18
N GLY A 187 5.91 -5.09 5.40
CA GLY A 187 7.09 -5.54 6.11
C GLY A 187 7.96 -4.37 6.56
N ARG A 188 8.70 -4.61 7.63
CA ARG A 188 9.79 -3.73 8.08
C ARG A 188 10.85 -3.67 6.98
N VAL A 189 11.35 -2.47 6.70
CA VAL A 189 12.49 -2.30 5.78
C VAL A 189 13.74 -2.88 6.43
N ALA A 190 14.58 -3.56 5.65
CA ALA A 190 15.92 -3.96 6.06
C ALA A 190 16.95 -3.03 5.40
N MET A 191 17.82 -2.42 6.22
CA MET A 191 18.96 -1.62 5.78
C MET A 191 20.03 -1.49 6.87
N ASP A 192 21.30 -1.71 6.53
CA ASP A 192 22.43 -1.66 7.47
C ASP A 192 23.61 -0.82 6.99
N ARG A 193 23.49 -0.09 5.87
CA ARG A 193 24.51 0.86 5.42
C ARG A 193 23.91 1.98 4.58
N GLU A 194 24.70 3.03 4.35
CA GLU A 194 24.36 4.19 3.49
C GLU A 194 23.02 4.87 3.83
N ALA A 195 22.66 4.84 5.11
CA ALA A 195 21.55 5.57 5.70
C ALA A 195 21.94 5.98 7.14
N PRO A 196 21.21 6.94 7.77
CA PRO A 196 21.48 7.36 9.15
C PRO A 196 21.54 6.22 10.17
N GLU A 197 22.25 6.43 11.27
CA GLU A 197 22.45 5.42 12.33
C GLU A 197 21.11 4.97 12.92
N GLU A 198 20.14 5.88 13.06
CA GLU A 198 18.79 5.62 13.54
C GLU A 198 18.05 4.58 12.70
N LEU A 199 18.33 4.54 11.39
CA LEU A 199 17.71 3.60 10.47
C LEU A 199 18.52 2.32 10.27
N THR A 200 19.83 2.33 10.54
CA THR A 200 20.72 1.20 10.22
C THR A 200 21.19 0.40 11.42
N ARG A 201 21.17 0.97 12.63
CA ARG A 201 21.78 0.36 13.82
C ARG A 201 21.24 -1.04 14.15
N GLU A 202 19.93 -1.24 14.07
CA GLU A 202 19.30 -2.51 14.43
C GLU A 202 19.71 -3.64 13.46
N ASP A 203 19.66 -3.38 12.15
CA ASP A 203 20.06 -4.34 11.13
C ASP A 203 21.58 -4.53 11.09
N ARG A 204 22.37 -3.47 11.25
CA ARG A 204 23.84 -3.55 11.36
C ARG A 204 24.25 -4.41 12.55
N TRP A 205 23.61 -4.20 13.71
CA TRP A 205 23.88 -5.04 14.88
C TRP A 205 23.51 -6.49 14.57
N ARG A 206 22.33 -6.76 14.02
CA ARG A 206 21.87 -8.12 13.70
C ARG A 206 22.78 -8.83 12.70
N ALA A 207 23.20 -8.15 11.65
CA ALA A 207 24.17 -8.66 10.66
C ALA A 207 25.55 -8.91 11.31
N SER A 208 26.01 -8.01 12.20
CA SER A 208 27.32 -8.15 12.89
C SER A 208 27.40 -9.32 13.87
N GLN A 209 26.26 -9.82 14.36
CA GLN A 209 26.24 -10.95 15.30
C GLN A 209 26.58 -12.30 14.64
N ARG A 210 26.88 -12.35 13.32
CA ARG A 210 27.01 -13.62 12.58
C ARG A 210 28.18 -13.62 11.59
N PRO A 211 29.09 -14.63 11.63
CA PRO A 211 30.16 -14.79 10.65
C PRO A 211 29.76 -15.79 9.54
N THR A 212 29.27 -15.30 8.38
CA THR A 212 29.08 -16.06 7.11
C THR A 212 28.12 -17.29 7.15
N PRO A 213 27.78 -17.89 5.98
CA PRO A 213 26.41 -17.94 5.45
C PRO A 213 25.40 -18.66 6.37
N SER A 214 24.39 -17.92 6.81
CA SER A 214 23.49 -18.29 7.91
C SER A 214 22.34 -19.20 7.47
N PRO A 215 22.05 -20.24 8.26
CA PRO A 215 20.70 -20.66 8.57
C PRO A 215 20.20 -19.98 9.87
N VAL A 216 18.94 -19.55 9.85
CA VAL A 216 18.05 -19.29 11.01
C VAL A 216 17.89 -17.84 11.51
N LEU A 217 16.95 -17.11 10.88
CA LEU A 217 15.98 -16.22 11.55
C LEU A 217 14.79 -17.05 12.05
N GLU A 218 14.80 -17.40 13.34
CA GLU A 218 13.61 -17.83 14.08
C GLU A 218 12.62 -16.66 14.18
N PRO A 219 11.31 -16.87 13.94
CA PRO A 219 10.30 -15.83 14.05
C PRO A 219 9.98 -15.53 15.52
N HIS A 220 10.56 -14.48 16.08
CA HIS A 220 10.02 -13.87 17.30
C HIS A 220 9.01 -12.78 16.92
N GLY A 221 7.73 -13.15 16.85
CA GLY A 221 6.62 -12.18 16.87
C GLY A 221 5.52 -12.33 15.82
N PHE A 222 5.62 -13.31 14.90
CA PHE A 222 4.48 -13.72 14.10
C PHE A 222 3.95 -15.01 14.71
N GLY A 223 2.82 -14.91 15.41
CA GLY A 223 2.06 -16.07 15.83
C GLY A 223 1.76 -16.97 14.64
N ARG A 224 1.44 -18.22 14.94
CA ARG A 224 1.01 -19.31 14.06
C ARG A 224 -0.30 -19.00 13.29
N SER A 225 -0.40 -17.83 12.68
CA SER A 225 -1.50 -17.38 11.80
C SER A 225 -1.06 -17.31 10.33
N GLY A 226 0.04 -17.98 9.98
CA GLY A 226 0.22 -18.54 8.64
C GLY A 226 -0.84 -19.61 8.40
N GLY A 227 -2.09 -19.18 8.28
CA GLY A 227 -3.16 -20.00 7.76
C GLY A 227 -2.79 -20.39 6.34
N SER A 228 -2.44 -21.65 6.20
CA SER A 228 -2.48 -22.41 4.96
C SER A 228 -3.41 -21.78 3.92
N VAL A 229 -2.85 -21.40 2.77
CA VAL A 229 -3.63 -21.10 1.56
C VAL A 229 -4.22 -22.40 0.94
N ALA A 230 -4.09 -23.54 1.62
CA ALA A 230 -4.74 -24.77 1.24
C ALA A 230 -5.87 -25.12 2.21
N SER A 231 -7.07 -25.21 1.64
CA SER A 231 -8.32 -25.80 2.14
C SER A 231 -9.20 -24.97 3.10
N GLY A 232 -10.37 -24.57 2.58
CA GLY A 232 -11.60 -24.40 3.36
C GLY A 232 -11.92 -22.98 3.83
N GLY A 233 -13.11 -22.49 3.45
CA GLY A 233 -13.60 -21.14 3.75
C GLY A 233 -13.67 -20.83 5.25
N GLY A 234 -12.96 -19.78 5.63
CA GLY A 234 -12.95 -19.13 6.94
C GLY A 234 -11.84 -18.08 6.93
N ALA A 235 -12.07 -16.89 7.47
CA ALA A 235 -11.22 -15.71 7.33
C ALA A 235 -9.71 -15.97 7.58
N GLY A 236 -8.95 -16.26 6.51
CA GLY A 236 -7.50 -16.13 6.46
C GLY A 236 -7.13 -14.65 6.51
N GLY A 237 -6.03 -14.32 7.19
CA GLY A 237 -5.61 -12.92 7.40
C GLY A 237 -5.44 -12.17 6.07
N ARG A 238 -5.93 -10.93 6.01
CA ARG A 238 -5.79 -10.05 4.83
C ARG A 238 -4.45 -9.33 4.78
N VAL A 239 -3.63 -9.44 5.83
CA VAL A 239 -2.29 -8.85 5.94
C VAL A 239 -1.26 -9.96 5.85
N GLU A 240 -0.46 -9.94 4.79
CA GLU A 240 0.67 -10.83 4.53
C GLU A 240 1.97 -10.14 4.95
N ALA A 241 2.88 -10.91 5.57
CA ALA A 241 4.22 -10.43 5.85
C ALA A 241 5.08 -10.41 4.57
N SER A 242 5.98 -9.43 4.47
CA SER A 242 6.99 -9.36 3.42
C SER A 242 8.37 -9.07 3.98
N ALA A 243 9.40 -9.53 3.26
CA ALA A 243 10.79 -9.16 3.49
C ALA A 243 11.18 -8.04 2.53
N ASN A 244 11.64 -6.92 3.09
CA ASN A 244 11.78 -5.69 2.35
C ASN A 244 13.24 -5.16 2.46
N PRO A 245 14.25 -5.83 1.86
CA PRO A 245 15.53 -5.18 1.65
C PRO A 245 15.27 -3.90 0.87
N ARG A 246 15.66 -2.74 1.42
CA ARG A 246 15.25 -1.46 0.83
C ARG A 246 15.65 -1.40 -0.65
N PHE A 247 16.94 -1.56 -0.88
CA PHE A 247 17.64 -1.61 -2.16
C PHE A 247 19.08 -2.07 -1.89
N ALA A 248 19.83 -2.53 -2.89
CA ALA A 248 21.13 -3.17 -2.66
C ALA A 248 22.18 -2.21 -2.05
N ILE A 249 22.08 -0.92 -2.34
CA ILE A 249 22.98 0.09 -1.73
C ILE A 249 22.87 0.06 -0.21
N ALA A 250 21.66 -0.05 0.33
CA ALA A 250 21.43 0.00 1.77
C ALA A 250 21.65 -1.32 2.52
N CYS A 251 22.01 -2.40 1.82
CA CYS A 251 22.15 -3.73 2.42
C CYS A 251 23.56 -4.30 2.16
N SER A 252 24.24 -4.74 3.21
CA SER A 252 25.41 -5.61 3.11
C SER A 252 25.08 -6.97 2.47
N GLU A 253 26.10 -7.69 2.01
CA GLU A 253 25.93 -9.06 1.52
C GLU A 253 25.40 -9.99 2.63
N GLU A 254 25.82 -9.79 3.88
CA GLU A 254 25.36 -10.54 5.04
C GLU A 254 23.86 -10.36 5.27
N LEU A 255 23.37 -9.12 5.19
CA LEU A 255 21.96 -8.81 5.34
C LEU A 255 21.14 -9.40 4.18
N LEU A 256 21.62 -9.30 2.93
CA LEU A 256 20.96 -9.89 1.77
C LEU A 256 20.91 -11.43 1.87
N ALA A 257 22.00 -12.06 2.33
CA ALA A 257 22.07 -13.51 2.54
C ALA A 257 21.11 -13.99 3.64
N GLU A 258 20.97 -13.24 4.73
CA GLU A 258 20.02 -13.52 5.81
C GLU A 258 18.58 -13.50 5.29
N ILE A 259 18.22 -12.47 4.51
CA ILE A 259 16.88 -12.35 3.92
C ILE A 259 16.65 -13.45 2.88
N GLY A 260 17.66 -13.77 2.08
CA GLY A 260 17.63 -14.85 1.10
C GLY A 260 17.38 -16.21 1.74
N TRP A 261 18.06 -16.49 2.85
CA TRP A 261 17.80 -17.69 3.65
C TRP A 261 16.36 -17.72 4.17
N LEU A 262 15.88 -16.60 4.72
CA LEU A 262 14.51 -16.49 5.23
C LEU A 262 13.46 -16.74 4.14
N ALA A 263 13.68 -16.20 2.94
CA ALA A 263 12.82 -16.41 1.79
C ALA A 263 12.79 -17.90 1.40
N ARG A 264 13.93 -18.61 1.43
CA ARG A 264 13.98 -20.06 1.15
C ARG A 264 13.17 -20.88 2.16
N GLU A 265 13.28 -20.58 3.46
CA GLU A 265 12.50 -21.28 4.49
C GLU A 265 11.00 -20.97 4.44
N ARG A 266 10.63 -19.84 3.83
CA ARG A 266 9.24 -19.40 3.70
C ARG A 266 8.89 -19.17 2.23
N PRO A 267 8.59 -20.24 1.45
CA PRO A 267 8.27 -20.12 0.03
C PRO A 267 7.08 -19.20 -0.30
N SER A 268 6.17 -18.95 0.66
CA SER A 268 5.06 -18.01 0.50
C SER A 268 5.40 -16.55 0.85
N LEU A 269 6.58 -16.27 1.42
CA LEU A 269 7.00 -14.92 1.81
C LEU A 269 7.11 -14.02 0.58
N VAL A 270 6.49 -12.86 0.63
CA VAL A 270 6.69 -11.82 -0.38
C VAL A 270 8.05 -11.17 -0.14
N VAL A 271 8.81 -10.96 -1.21
CA VAL A 271 10.02 -10.13 -1.19
C VAL A 271 9.72 -8.86 -1.97
N GLN A 272 10.05 -7.70 -1.41
CA GLN A 272 9.88 -6.41 -2.09
C GLN A 272 11.21 -5.67 -2.06
N THR A 273 11.69 -5.19 -3.21
CA THR A 273 12.87 -4.31 -3.25
C THR A 273 12.83 -3.35 -4.44
N HIS A 274 13.68 -2.33 -4.44
CA HIS A 274 13.87 -1.44 -5.58
C HIS A 274 14.95 -2.00 -6.49
N LEU A 275 14.80 -1.79 -7.80
CA LEU A 275 15.76 -2.26 -8.79
C LEU A 275 15.89 -1.26 -9.92
N ALA A 276 17.13 -0.85 -10.20
CA ALA A 276 17.52 -0.07 -11.36
C ALA A 276 16.60 1.14 -11.64
N GLU A 277 16.31 1.92 -10.60
CA GLU A 277 15.43 3.07 -10.69
C GLU A 277 16.14 4.23 -11.37
N SER A 278 17.34 4.58 -10.89
CA SER A 278 18.14 5.70 -11.41
C SER A 278 19.54 5.27 -11.86
N ARG A 279 20.17 6.06 -12.73
CA ARG A 279 21.53 5.79 -13.21
C ARG A 279 22.58 5.88 -12.09
N ASP A 280 22.42 6.85 -11.19
CA ASP A 280 23.34 7.06 -10.07
C ASP A 280 23.24 5.90 -9.07
N GLU A 281 22.03 5.40 -8.82
CA GLU A 281 21.82 4.18 -8.05
C GLU A 281 22.51 2.98 -8.70
N CYS A 282 22.31 2.76 -10.01
CA CYS A 282 22.95 1.66 -10.75
C CYS A 282 24.48 1.75 -10.70
N ALA A 283 25.05 2.96 -10.79
CA ALA A 283 26.48 3.18 -10.68
C ALA A 283 26.99 2.82 -9.28
N ARG A 284 26.30 3.27 -8.23
CA ARG A 284 26.67 2.96 -6.84
C ARG A 284 26.58 1.48 -6.52
N VAL A 285 25.58 0.76 -7.06
CA VAL A 285 25.50 -0.71 -6.92
C VAL A 285 26.70 -1.39 -7.56
N ARG A 286 27.13 -0.96 -8.75
CA ARG A 286 28.32 -1.54 -9.42
C ARG A 286 29.60 -1.35 -8.62
N GLU A 287 29.73 -0.24 -7.88
CA GLU A 287 30.87 -0.02 -6.98
C GLU A 287 30.83 -0.96 -5.76
N LEU A 288 29.64 -1.21 -5.21
CA LEU A 288 29.44 -2.01 -4.00
C LEU A 288 29.44 -3.52 -4.24
N PHE A 289 29.06 -3.95 -5.44
CA PHE A 289 28.94 -5.35 -5.85
C PHE A 289 29.68 -5.58 -7.18
N PRO A 290 31.01 -5.42 -7.22
CA PRO A 290 31.78 -5.48 -8.48
C PRO A 290 31.81 -6.88 -9.12
N ASP A 291 31.50 -7.93 -8.35
CA ASP A 291 31.47 -9.32 -8.82
C ASP A 291 30.16 -9.68 -9.54
N ASP A 292 29.10 -8.87 -9.37
CA ASP A 292 27.82 -9.07 -10.05
C ASP A 292 27.81 -8.28 -11.37
N ALA A 293 27.52 -8.97 -12.48
CA ALA A 293 27.50 -8.34 -13.81
C ALA A 293 26.46 -7.21 -13.92
N HIS A 294 25.34 -7.37 -13.21
CA HIS A 294 24.21 -6.46 -13.23
C HIS A 294 23.58 -6.32 -11.85
N TYR A 295 22.83 -5.23 -11.64
CA TYR A 295 22.10 -4.99 -10.39
C TYR A 295 21.12 -6.15 -10.10
N THR A 296 20.39 -6.62 -11.11
CA THR A 296 19.48 -7.77 -10.94
C THR A 296 20.20 -9.02 -10.45
N GLY A 297 21.46 -9.22 -10.88
CA GLY A 297 22.30 -10.34 -10.48
C GLY A 297 22.60 -10.37 -8.98
N VAL A 298 22.72 -9.21 -8.33
CA VAL A 298 22.90 -9.10 -6.88
C VAL A 298 21.76 -9.83 -6.15
N TYR A 299 20.51 -9.55 -6.53
CA TYR A 299 19.35 -10.19 -5.89
C TYR A 299 19.20 -11.67 -6.26
N ASP A 300 19.54 -12.06 -7.49
CA ASP A 300 19.51 -13.46 -7.91
C ASP A 300 20.51 -14.31 -7.11
N ARG A 301 21.74 -13.81 -6.93
CA ARG A 301 22.82 -14.47 -6.16
C ARG A 301 22.39 -14.82 -4.73
N PHE A 302 21.59 -13.96 -4.09
CA PHE A 302 21.08 -14.21 -2.73
C PHE A 302 19.74 -14.96 -2.70
N GLY A 303 19.16 -15.33 -3.84
CA GLY A 303 17.88 -16.04 -3.93
C GLY A 303 16.67 -15.15 -3.62
N LEU A 304 16.82 -13.84 -3.80
CA LEU A 304 15.78 -12.83 -3.58
C LEU A 304 14.94 -12.60 -4.83
N LEU A 305 15.39 -13.06 -5.99
CA LEU A 305 14.64 -13.02 -7.25
C LEU A 305 13.83 -14.31 -7.44
N ARG A 306 12.51 -14.23 -7.27
CA ARG A 306 11.59 -15.39 -7.24
C ARG A 306 10.16 -15.00 -7.63
N ALA A 307 9.30 -16.01 -7.78
CA ALA A 307 7.88 -15.82 -8.15
C ALA A 307 7.08 -14.88 -7.23
N ARG A 308 7.50 -14.75 -5.96
CA ARG A 308 6.91 -13.84 -4.96
C ARG A 308 7.77 -12.59 -4.71
N THR A 309 8.55 -12.16 -5.70
CA THR A 309 9.33 -10.92 -5.64
C THR A 309 8.65 -9.81 -6.43
N ILE A 310 8.58 -8.63 -5.82
CA ILE A 310 8.13 -7.39 -6.42
C ILE A 310 9.33 -6.45 -6.52
N LEU A 311 9.65 -6.01 -7.75
CA LEU A 311 10.78 -5.16 -8.08
C LEU A 311 10.26 -3.78 -8.51
N ALA A 312 10.46 -2.76 -7.69
CA ALA A 312 10.02 -1.41 -8.03
C ALA A 312 10.91 -0.78 -9.12
N HIS A 313 10.28 -0.01 -10.00
CA HIS A 313 10.88 0.84 -11.04
C HIS A 313 11.41 0.11 -12.27
N CYS A 314 12.58 -0.54 -12.19
CA CYS A 314 13.22 -1.26 -13.30
C CYS A 314 13.38 -0.41 -14.57
N CYS A 315 13.79 0.85 -14.41
CA CYS A 315 13.95 1.81 -15.51
C CYS A 315 15.19 1.56 -16.37
N HIS A 316 16.27 1.02 -15.78
CA HIS A 316 17.58 0.88 -16.42
C HIS A 316 18.07 -0.56 -16.43
N LEU A 317 17.30 -1.44 -17.07
CA LEU A 317 17.65 -2.86 -17.23
C LEU A 317 18.31 -3.15 -18.58
N ALA A 318 19.34 -3.98 -18.56
CA ALA A 318 19.88 -4.62 -19.76
C ALA A 318 18.97 -5.77 -20.26
N PRO A 319 19.03 -6.17 -21.54
CA PRO A 319 18.24 -7.28 -22.09
C PRO A 319 18.32 -8.58 -21.27
N GLU A 320 19.51 -8.92 -20.77
CA GLU A 320 19.75 -10.12 -19.98
C GLU A 320 19.05 -10.06 -18.61
N GLU A 321 18.89 -8.87 -18.04
CA GLU A 321 18.17 -8.66 -16.79
C GLU A 321 16.66 -8.86 -16.96
N TRP A 322 16.08 -8.39 -18.08
CA TRP A 322 14.67 -8.65 -18.41
C TRP A 322 14.40 -10.16 -18.51
N ALA A 323 15.27 -10.89 -19.22
CA ALA A 323 15.16 -12.34 -19.35
C ALA A 323 15.27 -13.05 -18.00
N LEU A 324 16.21 -12.64 -17.14
CA LEU A 324 16.39 -13.21 -15.81
C LEU A 324 15.18 -12.98 -14.90
N ILE A 325 14.60 -11.78 -14.91
CA ILE A 325 13.39 -11.45 -14.14
C ILE A 325 12.22 -12.34 -14.59
N ALA A 326 12.03 -12.52 -15.90
CA ALA A 326 11.01 -13.39 -16.46
C ALA A 326 11.22 -14.85 -16.05
N GLU A 327 12.45 -15.36 -16.16
CA GLU A 327 12.82 -16.74 -15.80
C GLU A 327 12.52 -17.06 -14.33
N ARG A 328 12.82 -16.12 -13.42
CA ARG A 328 12.54 -16.27 -11.98
C ARG A 328 11.09 -16.00 -11.62
N GLY A 329 10.29 -15.52 -12.58
CA GLY A 329 8.89 -15.20 -12.41
C GLY A 329 8.63 -14.01 -11.49
N ALA A 330 9.59 -13.11 -11.29
CA ALA A 330 9.37 -11.91 -10.48
C ALA A 330 8.45 -10.91 -11.20
N VAL A 331 7.87 -9.99 -10.43
CA VAL A 331 6.97 -8.94 -10.95
C VAL A 331 7.67 -7.60 -10.86
N ILE A 332 7.54 -6.79 -11.91
CA ILE A 332 7.97 -5.39 -11.87
C ILE A 332 6.80 -4.50 -11.45
N ALA A 333 6.98 -3.69 -10.41
CA ALA A 333 6.07 -2.61 -10.07
C ALA A 333 6.49 -1.33 -10.82
N HIS A 334 5.81 -1.03 -11.92
CA HIS A 334 5.98 0.20 -12.67
C HIS A 334 5.38 1.38 -11.89
N CYS A 335 6.23 2.37 -11.55
CA CYS A 335 5.84 3.53 -10.74
C CYS A 335 5.99 4.83 -11.57
N PRO A 336 5.11 5.09 -12.56
CA PRO A 336 5.32 6.15 -13.55
C PRO A 336 5.44 7.56 -12.95
N GLY A 337 4.64 7.88 -11.93
CA GLY A 337 4.66 9.19 -11.28
C GLY A 337 5.99 9.46 -10.59
N ALA A 338 6.46 8.52 -9.77
CA ALA A 338 7.75 8.60 -9.09
C ALA A 338 8.92 8.66 -10.08
N ASN A 339 8.85 7.85 -11.14
CA ASN A 339 9.91 7.80 -12.13
C ASN A 339 10.15 9.15 -12.81
N VAL A 340 9.07 9.89 -13.10
CA VAL A 340 9.16 11.24 -13.68
C VAL A 340 9.58 12.26 -12.61
N PHE A 341 8.99 12.20 -11.41
CA PHE A 341 9.29 13.10 -10.30
C PHE A 341 10.79 13.11 -9.93
N LEU A 342 11.39 11.92 -9.76
CA LEU A 342 12.81 11.79 -9.41
C LEU A 342 13.76 11.92 -10.60
N ARG A 343 13.22 12.20 -11.80
CA ARG A 343 13.98 12.13 -13.07
C ARG A 343 14.71 10.78 -13.24
N ALA A 344 14.11 9.71 -12.73
CA ALA A 344 14.67 8.38 -12.72
C ALA A 344 14.72 7.79 -14.14
N GLY A 345 13.62 7.88 -14.90
CA GLY A 345 13.58 7.42 -16.28
C GLY A 345 12.17 7.20 -16.83
N LEU A 346 12.07 6.75 -18.08
CA LEU A 346 10.81 6.36 -18.70
C LEU A 346 10.80 4.83 -18.86
N PHE A 347 9.96 4.14 -18.08
CA PHE A 347 9.88 2.68 -18.07
C PHE A 347 9.55 2.09 -19.45
N ASP A 348 10.20 0.98 -19.81
CA ASP A 348 10.10 0.39 -21.15
C ASP A 348 9.05 -0.73 -21.21
N LEU A 349 7.80 -0.35 -21.50
CA LEU A 349 6.70 -1.32 -21.69
C LEU A 349 6.92 -2.26 -22.89
N ASN A 350 7.64 -1.83 -23.93
CA ASN A 350 7.97 -2.69 -25.06
C ASN A 350 8.91 -3.81 -24.61
N ALA A 351 10.01 -3.45 -23.93
CA ALA A 351 10.97 -4.43 -23.44
C ALA A 351 10.33 -5.45 -22.47
N ALA A 352 9.49 -4.98 -21.55
CA ALA A 352 8.78 -5.85 -20.63
C ALA A 352 7.86 -6.85 -21.37
N ARG A 353 7.11 -6.37 -22.37
CA ARG A 353 6.25 -7.21 -23.22
C ARG A 353 7.06 -8.23 -24.02
N ASP A 354 8.15 -7.79 -24.66
CA ASP A 354 8.98 -8.62 -25.53
C ASP A 354 9.64 -9.78 -24.76
N HIS A 355 9.96 -9.58 -23.47
CA HIS A 355 10.53 -10.60 -22.59
C HIS A 355 9.47 -11.36 -21.76
N GLY A 356 8.18 -11.04 -21.90
CA GLY A 356 7.11 -11.68 -21.14
C GLY A 356 7.16 -11.43 -19.63
N VAL A 357 7.72 -10.30 -19.20
CA VAL A 357 7.78 -9.94 -17.77
C VAL A 357 6.41 -9.48 -17.27
N ARG A 358 6.01 -9.99 -16.11
CA ARG A 358 4.77 -9.55 -15.45
C ARG A 358 4.97 -8.16 -14.85
N ILE A 359 4.03 -7.27 -15.15
CA ILE A 359 4.02 -5.89 -14.64
C ILE A 359 2.81 -5.70 -13.72
N ALA A 360 3.03 -4.93 -12.66
CA ALA A 360 2.01 -4.33 -11.84
C ALA A 360 2.27 -2.81 -11.77
N LEU A 361 1.28 -2.01 -11.37
CA LEU A 361 1.36 -0.56 -11.26
C LEU A 361 1.41 -0.13 -9.80
N GLY A 362 2.41 0.69 -9.44
CA GLY A 362 2.61 1.20 -8.09
C GLY A 362 2.49 2.72 -8.03
N SER A 363 1.94 3.26 -6.93
CA SER A 363 1.94 4.70 -6.71
C SER A 363 3.31 5.23 -6.34
N ASP A 364 4.07 4.46 -5.57
CA ASP A 364 5.34 4.85 -4.95
C ASP A 364 5.27 6.17 -4.17
N VAL A 365 4.18 6.36 -3.42
CA VAL A 365 4.08 7.46 -2.47
C VAL A 365 5.30 7.39 -1.53
N ALA A 366 6.14 8.42 -1.40
CA ALA A 366 5.89 9.83 -1.75
C ALA A 366 6.50 10.37 -3.05
N ALA A 367 7.48 9.68 -3.65
CA ALA A 367 8.07 10.14 -4.89
C ALA A 367 7.01 10.22 -5.99
N GLY A 368 6.06 9.29 -6.00
CA GLY A 368 4.82 9.43 -6.72
C GLY A 368 3.84 10.34 -5.97
N PRO A 369 3.44 11.48 -6.55
CA PRO A 369 2.60 12.44 -5.83
C PRO A 369 1.12 12.04 -5.75
N ASP A 370 0.67 11.13 -6.62
CA ASP A 370 -0.72 10.70 -6.72
C ASP A 370 -1.00 9.44 -5.89
N VAL A 371 -1.86 9.55 -4.87
CA VAL A 371 -2.36 8.40 -4.09
C VAL A 371 -3.47 7.64 -4.85
N ALA A 372 -4.13 8.30 -5.80
CA ALA A 372 -5.24 7.74 -6.53
C ALA A 372 -4.76 6.88 -7.69
N MET A 373 -4.99 5.56 -7.62
CA MET A 373 -4.56 4.63 -8.68
C MET A 373 -5.06 4.99 -10.09
N PRO A 374 -6.25 5.58 -10.31
CA PRO A 374 -6.64 6.09 -11.63
C PRO A 374 -5.70 7.17 -12.20
N ARG A 375 -5.11 8.01 -11.34
CA ARG A 375 -4.10 9.01 -11.75
C ARG A 375 -2.74 8.37 -12.00
N VAL A 376 -2.39 7.33 -11.23
CA VAL A 376 -1.20 6.50 -11.51
C VAL A 376 -1.33 5.78 -12.86
N ALA A 377 -2.50 5.21 -13.15
CA ALA A 377 -2.84 4.59 -14.43
C ALA A 377 -2.79 5.59 -15.60
N ARG A 378 -3.30 6.82 -15.39
CA ARG A 378 -3.11 7.91 -16.35
C ARG A 378 -1.63 8.17 -16.61
N ALA A 379 -0.81 8.25 -15.56
CA ALA A 379 0.63 8.51 -15.68
C ALA A 379 1.36 7.41 -16.47
N MET A 380 0.95 6.14 -16.36
CA MET A 380 1.48 5.05 -17.20
C MET A 380 1.28 5.36 -18.70
N ILE A 381 0.08 5.80 -19.09
CA ILE A 381 -0.24 6.17 -20.48
C ILE A 381 0.61 7.37 -20.91
N GLU A 382 0.77 8.37 -20.05
CA GLU A 382 1.53 9.60 -20.33
C GLU A 382 3.03 9.32 -20.51
N VAL A 383 3.61 8.44 -19.67
CA VAL A 383 5.00 7.98 -19.81
C VAL A 383 5.18 7.18 -21.09
N ALA A 384 4.26 6.29 -21.44
CA ALA A 384 4.30 5.53 -22.68
C ALA A 384 4.23 6.43 -23.93
N LYS A 385 3.35 7.44 -23.93
CA LYS A 385 3.28 8.46 -24.98
C LYS A 385 4.56 9.29 -25.07
N SER A 386 5.17 9.62 -23.92
CA SER A 386 6.45 10.34 -23.89
C SER A 386 7.56 9.52 -24.53
N ARG A 387 7.58 8.20 -24.33
CA ARG A 387 8.49 7.29 -25.05
C ARG A 387 8.20 7.25 -26.54
N ALA A 388 6.92 7.22 -26.93
CA ALA A 388 6.52 7.28 -28.34
C ALA A 388 7.07 8.52 -29.04
N MET A 389 7.03 9.67 -28.37
CA MET A 389 7.48 10.95 -28.92
C MET A 389 9.00 11.13 -28.91
N CYS A 390 9.70 10.58 -27.91
CA CYS A 390 11.10 10.94 -27.63
C CYS A 390 12.11 9.79 -27.83
N VAL A 391 11.65 8.54 -27.91
CA VAL A 391 12.53 7.36 -27.92
C VAL A 391 12.31 6.50 -29.17
N ARG A 392 11.05 6.14 -29.49
CA ARG A 392 10.70 5.31 -30.66
C ARG A 392 9.23 5.45 -31.04
N ASP A 393 8.91 5.55 -32.33
CA ASP A 393 7.54 5.79 -32.82
C ASP A 393 6.56 4.63 -32.54
N ASP A 394 7.05 3.41 -32.41
CA ASP A 394 6.28 2.18 -32.18
C ASP A 394 6.23 1.76 -30.70
N ALA A 395 6.36 2.72 -29.77
CA ALA A 395 6.22 2.46 -28.35
C ALA A 395 4.81 1.91 -28.03
N VAL A 396 4.73 0.90 -27.16
CA VAL A 396 3.45 0.38 -26.65
C VAL A 396 2.81 1.43 -25.76
N VAL A 397 1.63 1.92 -26.17
CA VAL A 397 0.82 2.85 -25.39
C VAL A 397 -0.46 2.13 -24.93
N PRO A 398 -0.63 1.89 -23.61
CA PRO A 398 -1.84 1.28 -23.10
C PRO A 398 -3.09 2.14 -23.38
N THR A 399 -4.19 1.47 -23.69
CA THR A 399 -5.52 2.07 -23.73
C THR A 399 -5.99 2.40 -22.31
N PRO A 400 -6.99 3.29 -22.15
CA PRO A 400 -7.62 3.52 -20.85
C PRO A 400 -8.16 2.25 -20.20
N ALA A 401 -8.73 1.33 -20.98
CA ALA A 401 -9.24 0.06 -20.49
C ALA A 401 -8.13 -0.82 -19.88
N GLU A 402 -7.02 -0.99 -20.60
CA GLU A 402 -5.84 -1.73 -20.11
C GLU A 402 -5.25 -1.09 -18.85
N ALA A 403 -5.20 0.24 -18.78
CA ALA A 403 -4.70 0.96 -17.61
C ALA A 403 -5.63 0.84 -16.38
N TRP A 404 -6.95 0.82 -16.58
CA TRP A 404 -7.92 0.55 -15.51
C TRP A 404 -7.87 -0.90 -15.03
N GLU A 405 -7.71 -1.83 -15.96
CA GLU A 405 -7.51 -3.25 -15.65
C GLU A 405 -6.24 -3.45 -14.81
N ALA A 406 -5.15 -2.78 -15.16
CA ALA A 406 -3.89 -2.84 -14.44
C ALA A 406 -4.07 -2.51 -12.95
N ILE A 407 -4.83 -1.46 -12.61
CA ILE A 407 -5.03 -1.04 -11.21
C ILE A 407 -6.12 -1.81 -10.45
N THR A 408 -6.74 -2.82 -11.07
CA THR A 408 -7.77 -3.67 -10.47
C THR A 408 -7.33 -5.14 -10.52
N ARG A 409 -7.88 -5.95 -11.44
CA ARG A 409 -7.53 -7.37 -11.56
C ARG A 409 -6.06 -7.59 -11.96
N GLY A 410 -5.49 -6.71 -12.79
CA GLY A 410 -4.10 -6.86 -13.26
C GLY A 410 -3.10 -6.87 -12.10
N ASN A 411 -3.16 -5.85 -11.24
CA ASN A 411 -2.34 -5.77 -10.03
C ASN A 411 -2.67 -6.90 -9.05
N ALA A 412 -3.96 -7.22 -8.85
CA ALA A 412 -4.35 -8.34 -7.98
C ALA A 412 -3.70 -9.66 -8.43
N ASP A 413 -3.79 -9.99 -9.72
CA ASP A 413 -3.26 -11.22 -10.29
C ASP A 413 -1.73 -11.24 -10.28
N ALA A 414 -1.09 -10.10 -10.58
CA ALA A 414 0.37 -9.97 -10.50
C ALA A 414 0.89 -10.25 -9.08
N LEU A 415 0.18 -9.76 -8.06
CA LEU A 415 0.51 -9.94 -6.64
C LEU A 415 0.07 -11.30 -6.06
N GLY A 416 -0.62 -12.13 -6.85
CA GLY A 416 -1.10 -13.45 -6.41
C GLY A 416 -2.40 -13.43 -5.61
N TRP A 417 -3.19 -12.35 -5.71
CA TRP A 417 -4.50 -12.18 -5.08
C TRP A 417 -5.63 -12.45 -6.07
N ALA A 418 -5.74 -13.70 -6.53
CA ALA A 418 -6.70 -14.10 -7.56
C ALA A 418 -8.17 -13.77 -7.24
N ASP A 419 -8.53 -13.63 -5.95
CA ASP A 419 -9.87 -13.27 -5.51
C ASP A 419 -10.13 -11.75 -5.40
N ALA A 420 -9.18 -10.88 -5.73
CA ALA A 420 -9.33 -9.42 -5.66
C ALA A 420 -9.45 -8.77 -7.06
N GLY A 421 -9.91 -7.52 -7.10
CA GLY A 421 -9.93 -6.71 -8.33
C GLY A 421 -10.98 -7.11 -9.38
N ARG A 422 -11.99 -7.93 -9.02
CA ARG A 422 -13.02 -8.44 -9.94
C ARG A 422 -14.42 -8.51 -9.31
N ILE A 423 -15.46 -8.50 -10.14
CA ILE A 423 -16.87 -8.62 -9.72
C ILE A 423 -17.40 -9.99 -10.13
N GLU A 424 -17.13 -11.00 -9.29
CA GLU A 424 -17.50 -12.39 -9.55
C GLU A 424 -17.88 -13.08 -8.22
N PRO A 425 -18.85 -14.01 -8.19
CA PRO A 425 -19.13 -14.79 -6.98
C PRO A 425 -17.88 -15.47 -6.41
N GLY A 426 -17.68 -15.38 -5.10
CA GLY A 426 -16.51 -15.90 -4.38
C GLY A 426 -15.34 -14.90 -4.26
N ALA A 427 -15.29 -13.87 -5.11
CA ALA A 427 -14.28 -12.81 -5.01
C ALA A 427 -14.42 -12.00 -3.71
N SER A 428 -13.38 -11.27 -3.35
CA SER A 428 -13.39 -10.35 -2.20
C SER A 428 -14.37 -9.22 -2.44
N ALA A 429 -15.18 -8.89 -1.42
CA ALA A 429 -16.14 -7.80 -1.49
C ALA A 429 -15.48 -6.44 -1.24
N ASP A 430 -14.54 -6.09 -2.11
CA ASP A 430 -13.80 -4.83 -2.14
C ASP A 430 -14.27 -4.03 -3.36
N LEU A 431 -15.30 -3.20 -3.17
CA LEU A 431 -16.09 -2.58 -4.23
C LEU A 431 -16.28 -1.09 -4.00
N LEU A 432 -16.40 -0.35 -5.09
CA LEU A 432 -16.76 1.06 -5.13
C LEU A 432 -18.09 1.21 -5.86
N ALA A 433 -18.98 2.06 -5.32
CA ALA A 433 -20.12 2.58 -6.07
C ALA A 433 -19.81 4.02 -6.49
N LEU A 434 -19.58 4.23 -7.78
CA LEU A 434 -19.22 5.51 -8.35
C LEU A 434 -20.46 6.26 -8.85
N ARG A 435 -20.48 7.58 -8.67
CA ARG A 435 -21.45 8.48 -9.25
C ARG A 435 -20.74 9.41 -10.22
N VAL A 436 -21.01 9.19 -11.49
CA VAL A 436 -20.45 9.99 -12.59
C VAL A 436 -21.54 10.84 -13.25
N PRO A 437 -21.18 11.97 -13.88
CA PRO A 437 -22.08 12.71 -14.76
C PRO A 437 -22.71 11.79 -15.80
N GLU A 438 -23.98 12.01 -16.14
CA GLU A 438 -24.68 11.22 -17.15
C GLU A 438 -23.96 11.28 -18.51
N THR A 439 -23.40 12.44 -18.84
CA THR A 439 -22.61 12.67 -20.06
C THR A 439 -21.31 11.87 -20.15
N TRP A 440 -20.89 11.20 -19.08
CA TRP A 440 -19.70 10.33 -19.08
C TRP A 440 -20.02 8.87 -19.39
N ARG A 441 -21.30 8.48 -19.45
CA ARG A 441 -21.74 7.10 -19.65
C ARG A 441 -21.75 6.71 -21.12
N ASP A 442 -20.67 7.02 -21.81
CA ASP A 442 -20.39 6.65 -23.19
C ASP A 442 -19.21 5.65 -23.25
N GLU A 443 -18.77 5.32 -24.46
CA GLU A 443 -17.61 4.44 -24.70
C GLU A 443 -16.29 4.99 -24.10
N ASN A 444 -16.24 6.27 -23.73
CA ASN A 444 -15.05 6.92 -23.16
C ASN A 444 -15.07 6.97 -21.62
N LEU A 445 -16.04 6.31 -20.96
CA LEU A 445 -16.19 6.33 -19.50
C LEU A 445 -14.86 6.11 -18.76
N ILE A 446 -14.10 5.08 -19.12
CA ILE A 446 -12.84 4.76 -18.45
C ILE A 446 -11.80 5.86 -18.65
N GLY A 447 -11.65 6.38 -19.86
CA GLY A 447 -10.78 7.53 -20.12
C GLY A 447 -11.18 8.74 -19.26
N ARG A 448 -12.49 9.05 -19.17
CA ARG A 448 -12.98 10.15 -18.34
C ARG A 448 -12.67 9.93 -16.87
N LEU A 449 -12.85 8.71 -16.36
CA LEU A 449 -12.51 8.33 -14.98
C LEU A 449 -11.01 8.51 -14.69
N LEU A 450 -10.11 8.04 -15.58
CA LEU A 450 -8.66 8.18 -15.38
C LEU A 450 -8.22 9.65 -15.38
N TYR A 451 -8.70 10.44 -16.34
CA TYR A 451 -8.23 11.81 -16.56
C TYR A 451 -8.91 12.85 -15.63
N ASN A 452 -10.11 12.57 -15.13
CA ASN A 452 -10.88 13.48 -14.26
C ASN A 452 -11.13 12.89 -12.86
N TRP A 453 -10.29 11.95 -12.42
CA TRP A 453 -10.50 11.26 -11.15
C TRP A 453 -10.52 12.22 -9.96
N ASP A 454 -11.52 12.07 -9.10
CA ASP A 454 -11.66 12.76 -7.82
C ASP A 454 -12.41 11.85 -6.84
N ASP A 455 -12.08 11.88 -5.55
CA ASP A 455 -12.72 10.97 -4.57
C ASP A 455 -14.20 11.30 -4.30
N SER A 456 -14.68 12.49 -4.69
CA SER A 456 -16.10 12.83 -4.68
C SER A 456 -16.94 12.00 -5.66
N LEU A 457 -16.30 11.37 -6.65
CA LEU A 457 -16.97 10.40 -7.53
C LEU A 457 -17.37 9.12 -6.78
N ILE A 458 -16.73 8.81 -5.64
CA ILE A 458 -17.01 7.60 -4.88
C ILE A 458 -18.17 7.87 -3.91
N ALA A 459 -19.37 7.44 -4.30
CA ALA A 459 -20.57 7.58 -3.49
C ALA A 459 -20.62 6.58 -2.32
N ALA A 460 -20.06 5.38 -2.49
CA ALA A 460 -19.91 4.42 -1.41
C ALA A 460 -18.66 3.54 -1.57
N ARG A 461 -18.13 3.11 -0.44
CA ARG A 461 -16.93 2.27 -0.29
C ARG A 461 -17.33 1.00 0.46
N VAL A 462 -17.19 -0.16 -0.16
CA VAL A 462 -17.49 -1.46 0.45
C VAL A 462 -16.19 -2.23 0.59
N LEU A 463 -15.62 -2.24 1.80
CA LEU A 463 -14.35 -2.90 2.12
C LEU A 463 -14.63 -4.19 2.89
N ALA A 464 -14.19 -5.33 2.37
CA ALA A 464 -14.47 -6.64 2.92
C ALA A 464 -15.96 -6.81 3.29
N GLY A 465 -16.85 -6.41 2.37
CA GLY A 465 -18.31 -6.53 2.53
C GLY A 465 -18.93 -5.58 3.56
N ARG A 466 -18.19 -4.56 4.02
CA ARG A 466 -18.70 -3.53 4.95
C ARG A 466 -18.67 -2.17 4.27
N ILE A 467 -19.76 -1.41 4.39
CA ILE A 467 -19.75 0.00 4.00
C ILE A 467 -18.87 0.74 4.99
N VAL A 468 -17.84 1.45 4.49
CA VAL A 468 -16.86 2.16 5.31
C VAL A 468 -16.83 3.65 4.99
N ASP A 469 -16.57 4.45 6.02
CA ASP A 469 -16.27 5.87 5.90
C ASP A 469 -14.77 6.08 6.13
N PRO A 470 -14.03 6.65 5.17
CA PRO A 470 -12.58 6.86 5.29
C PRO A 470 -12.18 7.72 6.48
N ASP A 471 -13.05 8.57 7.05
CA ASP A 471 -12.69 9.40 8.20
C ASP A 471 -12.78 8.66 9.55
N THR A 472 -13.51 7.55 9.58
CA THR A 472 -13.78 6.79 10.82
C THR A 472 -13.20 5.38 10.83
N ILE A 473 -12.52 4.97 9.74
CA ILE A 473 -11.87 3.66 9.62
C ILE A 473 -10.70 3.47 10.59
#